data_AF-X7ZXT6-F1
#
_entry.id   AF-X7ZXT6-F1
#
_cell.length_a   1.000
_cell.length_b   1.000
_cell.length_c   1.000
_cell.angle_alpha   90.00
_cell.angle_beta   90.00
_cell.angle_gamma   90.00
#
_symmetry.space_group_name_H-M   'P 1'
#
loop_
_entity.id
_entity.type
_entity.pdbx_description
1 polymer ?
#
loop_
_entity_poly.entity_id
_entity_poly.type
_entity_poly.pdbx_seq_one_letter_code
_entity_poly.pdbx_strand_id
1 'polypeptide(L)'
;MLPRHHGLFPTAGSELLPLLDNFGVRTVVLSGVSLNLALPHTAGDITQAGFNLVVPRDAVGGTPAEYGEQVLANTIALLGRITTVDALVTEWSGRRGAQSA
;
A
#
# COMPACT_ATOMS: atom_id res chain seq x y z
N MET A 1 -1.11 -3.75 16.00
CA MET A 1 -2.03 -2.65 15.65
C MET A 1 -1.47 -1.37 16.22
N LEU A 2 -1.28 -0.32 15.41
CA LEU A 2 -0.85 0.99 15.90
C LEU A 2 -2.11 1.86 16.08
N PRO A 3 -2.56 2.14 17.32
CA PRO A 3 -3.77 2.93 17.54
C PRO A 3 -3.55 4.36 17.05
N ARG A 4 -4.60 4.93 16.45
CA ARG A 4 -4.59 6.31 15.99
C ARG A 4 -5.61 7.10 16.80
N HIS A 5 -5.15 8.14 17.51
CA HIS A 5 -6.01 8.96 18.36
C HIS A 5 -6.67 10.12 17.61
N HIS A 6 -6.08 10.58 16.50
CA HIS A 6 -6.57 11.68 15.66
C HIS A 6 -6.12 11.52 14.20
N GLY A 7 -6.58 12.40 13.32
CA GLY A 7 -6.28 12.36 11.88
C GLY A 7 -7.28 11.50 11.10
N LEU A 8 -7.20 11.53 9.78
CA LEU A 8 -8.03 10.67 8.93
C LEU A 8 -7.21 9.52 8.35
N PHE A 9 -5.97 9.83 7.98
CA PHE A 9 -5.06 8.94 7.29
C PHE A 9 -4.11 8.23 8.28
N PRO A 10 -3.73 6.98 8.01
CA PRO A 10 -2.84 6.22 8.88
C PRO A 10 -1.44 6.84 9.00
N THR A 11 -1.02 7.68 8.06
CA THR A 11 0.28 8.37 8.03
C THR A 11 0.25 9.76 8.65
N ALA A 12 -0.93 10.40 8.75
CA ALA A 12 -1.05 11.77 9.20
C ALA A 12 -0.97 11.87 10.73
N GLY A 13 0.11 12.48 11.23
CA GLY A 13 0.33 12.69 12.67
C GLY A 13 0.44 11.38 13.46
N SER A 14 0.95 10.32 12.83
CA SER A 14 1.18 9.02 13.45
C SER A 14 2.66 8.64 13.35
N GLU A 15 3.07 7.68 14.18
CA GLU A 15 4.42 7.11 14.17
C GLU A 15 4.62 6.02 13.11
N LEU A 16 3.66 5.83 12.19
CA LEU A 16 3.70 4.70 11.26
C LEU A 16 4.95 4.72 10.37
N LEU A 17 5.22 5.82 9.66
CA LEU A 17 6.35 5.88 8.72
C LEU A 17 7.72 5.80 9.44
N PRO A 18 7.96 6.55 10.55
CA PRO A 18 9.20 6.41 11.32
C PRO A 18 9.43 4.99 11.83
N LEU A 19 8.38 4.30 12.30
CA LEU A 19 8.53 2.93 12.78
C LEU A 19 8.85 1.94 11.65
N LEU A 20 8.21 2.08 10.48
CA LEU A 20 8.54 1.25 9.32
C LEU A 20 10.00 1.41 8.90
N ASP A 21 10.52 2.65 8.85
CA ASP A 21 11.93 2.89 8.52
C ASP A 21 12.87 2.33 9.59
N ASN A 22 12.57 2.54 10.87
CA ASN A 22 13.34 1.99 11.99
C ASN A 22 13.38 0.45 12.00
N PHE A 23 12.32 -0.21 11.50
CA PHE A 23 12.29 -1.67 11.33
C PHE A 23 12.98 -2.15 10.04
N GLY A 24 13.56 -1.24 9.25
CA GLY A 24 14.22 -1.57 7.99
C GLY A 24 13.26 -1.98 6.88
N VAL A 25 11.98 -1.64 6.99
CA VAL A 25 11.00 -1.91 5.93
C VAL A 25 11.34 -1.05 4.72
N ARG A 26 11.36 -1.66 3.54
CA ARG A 26 11.62 -0.97 2.25
C ARG A 26 10.46 -1.07 1.26
N THR A 27 9.51 -1.97 1.51
CA THR A 27 8.35 -2.20 0.65
C THR A 27 7.11 -2.26 1.51
N VAL A 28 6.10 -1.47 1.15
CA VAL A 28 4.79 -1.46 1.81
C VAL A 28 3.74 -1.98 0.84
N VAL A 29 3.02 -3.01 1.27
CA VAL A 29 1.84 -3.52 0.57
C VAL A 29 0.62 -2.80 1.16
N LEU A 30 0.03 -1.91 0.37
CA LEU A 30 -1.12 -1.10 0.80
C LEU A 30 -2.42 -1.73 0.32
N SER A 31 -3.31 -2.04 1.27
CA SER A 31 -4.64 -2.62 1.03
C SER A 31 -5.70 -1.95 1.91
N GLY A 32 -6.97 -2.23 1.64
CA GLY A 32 -8.11 -1.76 2.45
C GLY A 32 -9.03 -0.79 1.71
N VAL A 33 -9.68 0.09 2.45
CA VAL A 33 -10.62 1.07 1.88
C VAL A 33 -10.43 2.46 2.49
N SER A 34 -10.62 3.54 1.76
CA SER A 34 -11.11 3.60 0.37
C SER A 34 -10.12 4.22 -0.61
N LEU A 35 -10.22 3.83 -1.87
CA LEU A 35 -9.63 4.51 -3.02
C LEU A 35 -10.19 5.93 -3.21
N ASN A 36 -11.31 6.26 -2.58
CA ASN A 36 -11.88 7.60 -2.65
C ASN A 36 -11.07 8.67 -1.93
N LEU A 37 -10.32 8.28 -0.90
CA LEU A 37 -9.75 9.26 0.02
C LEU A 37 -8.52 8.73 0.75
N ALA A 38 -8.68 7.65 1.52
CA ALA A 38 -7.63 7.21 2.44
C ALA A 38 -6.42 6.60 1.72
N LEU A 39 -6.67 5.75 0.73
CA LEU A 39 -5.59 5.04 0.03
C LEU A 39 -4.75 5.96 -0.84
N PRO A 40 -5.29 6.91 -1.65
CA PRO A 40 -4.46 7.83 -2.43
C PRO A 40 -3.56 8.71 -1.56
N HIS A 41 -4.09 9.23 -0.44
CA HIS A 41 -3.28 10.02 0.49
C HIS A 41 -2.16 9.18 1.12
N THR A 42 -2.51 8.00 1.62
CA THR A 42 -1.54 7.07 2.23
C THR A 42 -0.47 6.63 1.22
N ALA A 43 -0.87 6.34 -0.03
CA ALA A 43 0.04 5.99 -1.10
C ALA A 43 1.04 7.13 -1.39
N GLY A 44 0.54 8.38 -1.49
CA GLY A 44 1.38 9.56 -1.68
C GLY A 44 2.42 9.70 -0.58
N ASP A 45 2.01 9.59 0.69
CA ASP A 45 2.92 9.71 1.84
C ASP A 45 3.96 8.58 1.88
N ILE A 46 3.56 7.33 1.60
CA ILE A 46 4.47 6.17 1.54
C ILE A 46 5.53 6.39 0.46
N THR A 47 5.11 6.76 -0.76
CA THR A 47 6.00 6.99 -1.88
C THR A 47 6.91 8.19 -1.62
N GLN A 48 6.38 9.29 -1.07
CA GLN A 48 7.16 10.47 -0.71
C GLN A 48 8.21 10.17 0.36
N ALA A 49 7.90 9.31 1.32
CA ALA A 49 8.84 8.85 2.34
C ALA A 49 9.89 7.85 1.82
N GLY A 50 9.86 7.50 0.52
CA GLY A 50 10.88 6.69 -0.13
C GLY A 50 10.66 5.17 -0.03
N PHE A 51 9.50 4.71 0.45
CA PHE A 51 9.18 3.29 0.44
C PHE A 51 8.71 2.83 -0.95
N ASN A 52 9.02 1.58 -1.30
CA ASN A 52 8.43 0.96 -2.49
C ASN A 52 6.96 0.62 -2.20
N LEU A 53 6.05 1.22 -2.95
CA LEU A 53 4.61 0.97 -2.83
C LEU A 53 4.17 -0.19 -3.74
N VAL A 54 3.43 -1.14 -3.17
CA VAL A 54 2.74 -2.22 -3.89
C VAL A 54 1.26 -2.22 -3.52
N VAL A 55 0.37 -2.26 -4.51
CA VAL A 55 -1.08 -2.25 -4.30
C VAL A 55 -1.73 -3.44 -5.02
N PRO A 56 -2.24 -4.45 -4.30
CA PRO A 56 -3.07 -5.50 -4.88
C PRO A 56 -4.47 -4.94 -5.20
N ARG A 57 -4.83 -4.86 -6.49
CA ARG A 57 -6.08 -4.25 -6.95
C ARG A 57 -7.34 -4.92 -6.42
N ASP A 58 -7.24 -6.22 -6.16
CA ASP A 58 -8.28 -7.10 -5.60
C ASP A 58 -8.36 -7.05 -4.06
N ALA A 59 -7.49 -6.28 -3.41
CA ALA A 59 -7.51 -6.05 -1.96
C ALA A 59 -7.77 -4.58 -1.59
N VAL A 60 -8.24 -3.78 -2.55
CA VAL A 60 -8.62 -2.37 -2.33
C VAL A 60 -10.01 -2.10 -2.88
N GLY A 61 -10.72 -1.13 -2.28
CA GLY A 61 -12.08 -0.78 -2.71
C GLY A 61 -12.31 0.72 -2.79
N GLY A 62 -13.16 1.12 -3.74
CA GLY A 62 -13.67 2.49 -3.89
C GLY A 62 -15.16 2.49 -4.19
N THR A 63 -15.82 3.65 -4.08
CA THR A 63 -17.25 3.81 -4.37
C THR A 63 -17.51 5.11 -5.16
N PRO A 64 -18.10 5.05 -6.35
CA PRO A 64 -18.53 3.83 -7.04
C PRO A 64 -17.33 3.02 -7.56
N ALA A 65 -17.56 1.77 -7.98
CA ALA A 65 -16.50 0.85 -8.37
C ALA A 65 -15.70 1.39 -9.57
N GLU A 66 -16.38 2.00 -10.54
CA GLU A 66 -15.73 2.63 -11.70
C GLU A 66 -14.78 3.76 -11.31
N TYR A 67 -15.08 4.51 -10.24
CA TYR A 67 -14.17 5.52 -9.73
C TYR A 67 -12.92 4.89 -9.09
N GLY A 68 -13.09 3.77 -8.38
CA GLY A 68 -11.96 2.99 -7.85
C GLY A 68 -10.99 2.56 -8.96
N GLU A 69 -11.50 2.05 -10.07
CA GLU A 69 -10.68 1.69 -11.24
C GLU A 69 -9.97 2.90 -11.84
N GLN A 70 -10.64 4.06 -11.93
CA GLN A 70 -10.00 5.30 -12.39
C GLN A 70 -8.87 5.75 -11.47
N VAL A 71 -9.06 5.68 -10.15
CA VAL A 71 -8.02 6.03 -9.17
C VAL A 71 -6.83 5.08 -9.26
N LEU A 72 -7.08 3.78 -9.41
CA LEU A 72 -6.02 2.79 -9.64
C LEU A 72 -5.20 3.14 -10.88
N ALA A 73 -5.87 3.34 -12.02
CA ALA A 73 -5.22 3.57 -13.31
C ALA A 73 -4.50 4.94 -13.40
N ASN A 74 -5.06 5.99 -12.81
CA ASN A 74 -4.63 7.37 -13.06
C ASN A 74 -3.96 8.05 -11.85
N THR A 75 -3.94 7.40 -10.69
CA THR A 75 -3.28 7.94 -9.50
C THR A 75 -2.33 6.91 -8.90
N ILE A 76 -2.82 5.74 -8.51
CA ILE A 76 -1.98 4.73 -7.84
C ILE A 76 -0.88 4.20 -8.75
N ALA A 77 -1.15 4.03 -10.05
CA ALA A 77 -0.17 3.57 -11.03
C ALA A 77 1.05 4.51 -11.17
N LEU A 78 0.91 5.79 -10.78
CA LEU A 78 2.00 6.77 -10.78
C LEU A 78 2.85 6.71 -9.49
N LEU A 79 2.31 6.10 -8.44
CA LEU A 79 2.92 6.09 -7.10
C LEU A 79 3.60 4.75 -6.76
N GLY A 80 3.18 3.65 -7.40
CA GLY A 80 3.70 2.32 -7.09
C GLY A 80 3.25 1.22 -8.04
N ARG A 81 3.68 -0.01 -7.76
CA ARG A 81 3.33 -1.19 -8.56
C ARG A 81 1.92 -1.67 -8.20
N ILE A 82 1.07 -1.80 -9.21
CA ILE A 82 -0.22 -2.48 -9.08
C ILE A 82 -0.05 -3.96 -9.41
N THR A 83 -0.68 -4.84 -8.61
CA THR A 83 -0.63 -6.29 -8.77
C THR A 83 -1.94 -6.94 -8.32
N THR A 84 -1.96 -8.26 -8.11
CA THR A 84 -3.04 -9.00 -7.45
C THR A 84 -2.50 -9.73 -6.22
N VAL A 85 -3.39 -10.10 -5.29
CA VAL A 85 -3.00 -10.88 -4.10
C VAL A 85 -2.32 -12.19 -4.50
N ASP A 86 -2.89 -12.93 -5.45
CA ASP A 86 -2.35 -14.21 -5.91
C ASP A 86 -0.94 -14.08 -6.53
N ALA A 87 -0.73 -13.05 -7.35
CA ALA A 87 0.58 -12.79 -7.95
C ALA A 87 1.63 -12.47 -6.88
N LEU A 88 1.26 -11.68 -5.86
CA LEU A 88 2.15 -11.34 -4.74
C LEU A 88 2.49 -12.57 -3.89
N VAL A 89 1.51 -13.41 -3.57
CA VAL A 89 1.70 -14.67 -2.83
C VAL A 89 2.62 -15.63 -3.59
N THR A 90 2.42 -15.75 -4.91
CA THR A 90 3.28 -16.56 -5.78
C THR A 90 4.72 -16.07 -5.76
N GLU A 91 4.94 -14.77 -5.90
CA GLU A 91 6.26 -14.14 -5.88
C GLU A 91 7.01 -14.43 -4.56
N TRP A 92 6.35 -14.26 -3.41
CA TRP A 92 6.97 -14.55 -2.11
C TRP A 92 7.23 -16.02 -1.86
N SER A 93 6.40 -16.90 -2.40
CA SER A 93 6.59 -18.35 -2.28
C SER A 93 7.80 -18.80 -3.11
N GLY A 94 7.99 -18.24 -4.31
CA GLY A 94 9.16 -18.50 -5.14
C GLY A 94 10.48 -18.00 -4.52
N ARG A 95 10.46 -16.83 -3.87
CA ARG A 95 11.64 -16.29 -3.15
C ARG A 95 12.06 -17.14 -1.95
N ARG A 96 11.09 -17.70 -1.20
CA ARG A 96 11.41 -18.59 -0.07
C ARG A 96 12.14 -19.85 -0.53
N GLY A 97 11.72 -20.46 -1.65
CA GLY A 97 12.44 -21.60 -2.23
C GLY A 97 13.89 -21.30 -2.62
N ALA A 98 14.17 -20.06 -3.05
CA ALA A 98 15.51 -19.61 -3.44
C ALA A 98 16.43 -19.19 -2.26
N GLN A 99 15.86 -18.86 -1.09
CA GLN A 99 16.65 -18.52 0.12
C GLN A 99 17.00 -19.75 0.98
N SER A 100 16.32 -20.88 0.75
CA SER A 100 16.54 -22.16 1.44
C SER A 100 17.37 -23.17 0.63
N ALA A 101 17.91 -22.76 -0.52
CA ALA A 101 18.80 -23.53 -1.39
C ALA A 101 20.20 -22.90 -1.41
#